data_AF-D0E2V6-F1
#
_entry.id   AF-D0E2V6-F1
#
_cell.length_a   1.000
_cell.length_b   1.000
_cell.length_c   1.000
_cell.angle_alpha   90.00
_cell.angle_beta   90.00
_cell.angle_gamma   90.00
#
_symmetry.space_group_name_H-M   'P 1'
#
loop_
_entity.id
_entity.type
_entity.pdbx_description
1 polymer ?
#
loop_
_entity_poly.entity_id
_entity_poly.type
_entity_poly.pdbx_seq_one_letter_code
_entity_poly.pdbx_strand_id
1 'polypeptide(L)'
;DLIRANLITKGGIQGFPSEFLIAQATFYGKAMSEDAFEALFVLLIYGLVLFPNFDKFVDMNAIRIFSVLNPVPTLLGDAYVSMHLRNMKNGGVIVCCLPLLYKSFISHLPQTVAFQENKGCLRWSQRLMSLTNDDITWYDRVYDTVQIINSCGEFPNVPLLGTCGGISYNPALARRQLGFPLKDKPHNILLEGVFFQEGKDPQGLKARFVRAWRNIRKKGRNELGPKNCIALEPYTSWVRQRAATYLMPYDHPRPTPLDVAGPSTLPTQRVEELREEDLSRAWIREREELLQQLKEKDAMIEFLEHRVIDDPNDTWTSLLPQSSKFWKRKYDQLAKEKADMEAAYEREIKKLCISRLPASRANRDP
;
A
#
# COMPACT_ATOMS: atom_id res chain seq x y z
N ASP A 1 -17.19 -36.11 -5.93
CA ASP A 1 -16.64 -34.91 -6.60
C ASP A 1 -15.98 -34.01 -5.54
N LEU A 2 -14.65 -34.01 -5.47
CA LEU A 2 -13.85 -33.43 -4.36
C LEU A 2 -14.16 -31.94 -4.13
N ILE A 3 -14.39 -31.20 -5.22
CA ILE A 3 -14.70 -29.77 -5.19
C ILE A 3 -16.06 -29.51 -4.53
N ARG A 4 -17.11 -30.23 -4.95
CA ARG A 4 -18.45 -30.06 -4.37
C ARG A 4 -18.51 -30.44 -2.90
N ALA A 5 -17.72 -31.44 -2.49
CA ALA A 5 -17.67 -31.88 -1.10
C ALA A 5 -17.08 -30.83 -0.14
N ASN A 6 -16.25 -29.91 -0.64
CA ASN A 6 -15.57 -28.89 0.17
C ASN A 6 -16.13 -27.47 -0.05
N LEU A 7 -17.13 -27.32 -0.92
CA LEU A 7 -17.83 -26.05 -1.12
C LEU A 7 -18.80 -25.84 0.05
N ILE A 8 -18.56 -24.82 0.86
CA ILE A 8 -19.39 -24.49 2.02
C ILE A 8 -20.04 -23.11 1.86
N THR A 9 -21.06 -22.83 2.68
CA THR A 9 -21.72 -21.53 2.71
C THR A 9 -21.47 -20.86 4.06
N LYS A 10 -20.94 -19.62 4.05
CA LYS A 10 -20.81 -18.75 5.22
C LYS A 10 -21.54 -17.44 4.94
N GLY A 11 -22.41 -17.02 5.85
CA GLY A 11 -23.17 -15.77 5.73
C GLY A 11 -23.97 -15.64 4.42
N GLY A 12 -24.48 -16.75 3.88
CA GLY A 12 -25.23 -16.79 2.61
C GLY A 12 -24.35 -16.77 1.35
N ILE A 13 -23.03 -16.77 1.48
CA ILE A 13 -22.08 -16.77 0.35
C ILE A 13 -21.33 -18.10 0.31
N GLN A 14 -21.30 -18.72 -0.86
CA GLN A 14 -20.54 -19.95 -1.10
C GLN A 14 -19.04 -19.68 -1.24
N GLY A 15 -18.22 -20.70 -1.00
CA GLY A 15 -16.77 -20.63 -1.16
C GLY A 15 -16.06 -21.80 -0.51
N PHE A 16 -14.75 -21.67 -0.34
CA PHE A 16 -13.89 -22.73 0.20
C PHE A 16 -13.20 -22.30 1.50
N PRO A 17 -13.07 -23.20 2.48
CA PRO A 17 -12.14 -23.00 3.59
C PRO A 17 -10.72 -22.81 3.06
N SER A 18 -9.96 -21.87 3.62
CA SER A 18 -8.56 -21.66 3.21
C SER A 18 -7.71 -22.90 3.46
N GLU A 19 -7.97 -23.64 4.52
CA GLU A 19 -7.25 -24.89 4.86
C GLU A 19 -7.38 -25.94 3.74
N PHE A 20 -8.56 -26.06 3.13
CA PHE A 20 -8.76 -26.95 1.99
C PHE A 20 -7.92 -26.50 0.79
N LEU A 21 -7.95 -25.20 0.44
CA LEU A 21 -7.18 -24.67 -0.68
C LEU A 21 -5.66 -24.78 -0.44
N ILE A 22 -5.20 -24.57 0.80
CA ILE A 22 -3.79 -24.75 1.21
C ILE A 22 -3.38 -26.21 1.08
N ALA A 23 -4.24 -27.15 1.49
CA ALA A 23 -3.98 -28.57 1.34
C ALA A 23 -3.87 -28.97 -0.15
N GLN A 24 -4.75 -28.44 -1.01
CA GLN A 24 -4.68 -28.67 -2.46
C GLN A 24 -3.40 -28.05 -3.06
N ALA A 25 -3.05 -26.82 -2.70
CA ALA A 25 -1.81 -26.19 -3.16
C ALA A 25 -0.59 -27.04 -2.77
N THR A 26 -0.54 -27.49 -1.51
CA THR A 26 0.54 -28.36 -1.02
C THR A 26 0.61 -29.68 -1.79
N PHE A 27 -0.53 -30.28 -2.12
CA PHE A 27 -0.59 -31.50 -2.91
C PHE A 27 0.00 -31.30 -4.31
N TYR A 28 -0.43 -30.25 -5.03
CA TYR A 28 0.09 -29.96 -6.37
C TYR A 28 1.56 -29.54 -6.37
N GLY A 29 2.01 -28.83 -5.33
CA GLY A 29 3.43 -28.52 -5.14
C GLY A 29 4.29 -29.76 -4.96
N LYS A 30 3.82 -30.77 -4.22
CA LYS A 30 4.52 -32.07 -4.09
C LYS A 30 4.50 -32.88 -5.38
N ALA A 31 3.44 -32.73 -6.18
CA ALA A 31 3.29 -33.40 -7.46
C ALA A 31 4.07 -32.70 -8.60
N MET A 32 4.88 -31.68 -8.30
CA MET A 32 5.61 -30.86 -9.30
C MET A 32 4.70 -30.25 -10.37
N SER A 33 3.44 -29.99 -10.03
CA SER A 33 2.47 -29.32 -10.90
C SER A 33 2.45 -27.83 -10.58
N GLU A 34 3.43 -27.09 -11.12
CA GLU A 34 3.67 -25.67 -10.82
C GLU A 34 2.43 -24.81 -11.12
N ASP A 35 1.85 -24.91 -12.32
CA ASP A 35 0.68 -24.11 -12.73
C ASP A 35 -0.51 -24.23 -11.75
N ALA A 36 -0.81 -25.46 -11.32
CA ALA A 36 -1.93 -25.73 -10.41
C ALA A 36 -1.64 -25.20 -9.00
N PHE A 37 -0.40 -25.33 -8.53
CA PHE A 37 0.04 -24.74 -7.27
C PHE A 37 -0.07 -23.21 -7.32
N GLU A 38 0.46 -22.59 -8.36
CA GLU A 38 0.44 -21.14 -8.53
C GLU A 38 -1.00 -20.60 -8.60
N ALA A 39 -1.88 -21.25 -9.37
CA ALA A 39 -3.28 -20.85 -9.46
C ALA A 39 -3.98 -20.87 -8.09
N LEU A 40 -3.76 -21.92 -7.28
CA LEU A 40 -4.32 -22.03 -5.94
C LEU A 40 -3.70 -21.02 -4.95
N PHE A 41 -2.39 -20.79 -5.06
CA PHE A 41 -1.68 -19.82 -4.25
C PHE A 41 -2.15 -18.39 -4.53
N VAL A 42 -2.28 -18.01 -5.80
CA VAL A 42 -2.83 -16.70 -6.20
C VAL A 42 -4.30 -16.59 -5.78
N LEU A 43 -5.10 -17.65 -5.92
CA LEU A 43 -6.48 -17.64 -5.45
C LEU A 43 -6.59 -17.40 -3.93
N LEU A 44 -5.71 -17.99 -3.14
CA LEU A 44 -5.61 -17.72 -1.70
C LEU A 44 -5.27 -16.25 -1.42
N ILE A 45 -4.35 -15.64 -2.18
CA ILE A 45 -4.05 -14.20 -2.06
C ILE A 45 -5.30 -13.37 -2.38
N TYR A 46 -6.04 -13.72 -3.44
CA TYR A 46 -7.27 -13.03 -3.82
C TYR A 46 -8.31 -13.05 -2.69
N GLY A 47 -8.62 -14.23 -2.14
CA GLY A 47 -9.67 -14.36 -1.13
C GLY A 47 -9.28 -13.91 0.28
N LEU A 48 -8.01 -14.05 0.66
CA LEU A 48 -7.58 -13.77 2.04
C LEU A 48 -6.97 -12.38 2.22
N VAL A 49 -6.39 -11.80 1.16
CA VAL A 49 -5.64 -10.53 1.24
C VAL A 49 -6.31 -9.42 0.44
N LEU A 50 -6.72 -9.71 -0.80
CA LEU A 50 -7.27 -8.68 -1.70
C LEU A 50 -8.76 -8.41 -1.43
N PHE A 51 -9.55 -9.47 -1.29
CA PHE A 51 -11.00 -9.42 -1.07
C PHE A 51 -11.41 -10.20 0.19
N PRO A 52 -10.87 -9.83 1.38
CA PRO A 52 -11.21 -10.51 2.61
C PRO A 52 -12.69 -10.29 2.94
N ASN A 53 -13.40 -11.38 3.26
CA ASN A 53 -14.81 -11.34 3.66
C ASN A 53 -15.04 -12.06 4.99
N PHE A 54 -14.79 -13.38 5.02
CA PHE A 54 -14.84 -14.18 6.24
C PHE A 54 -13.46 -14.71 6.59
N ASP A 55 -13.17 -14.83 7.90
CA ASP A 55 -11.89 -15.39 8.36
C ASP A 55 -11.67 -16.80 7.81
N LYS A 56 -10.43 -17.04 7.34
CA LYS A 56 -9.96 -18.31 6.75
C LYS A 56 -10.88 -18.85 5.65
N PHE A 57 -11.40 -17.98 4.79
CA PHE A 57 -12.38 -18.35 3.77
C PHE A 57 -12.16 -17.58 2.47
N VAL A 58 -12.18 -18.30 1.35
CA VAL A 58 -12.14 -17.73 0.01
C VAL A 58 -13.52 -17.85 -0.60
N ASP A 59 -14.22 -16.73 -0.73
CA ASP A 59 -15.60 -16.71 -1.21
C ASP A 59 -15.71 -16.72 -2.75
N MET A 60 -16.91 -17.00 -3.24
CA MET A 60 -17.19 -17.06 -4.68
C MET A 60 -17.01 -15.73 -5.40
N ASN A 61 -17.09 -14.58 -4.72
CA ASN A 61 -16.82 -13.29 -5.36
C ASN A 61 -15.32 -13.15 -5.63
N ALA A 62 -14.46 -13.48 -4.66
CA ALA A 62 -13.02 -13.50 -4.85
C ALA A 62 -12.59 -14.46 -5.98
N ILE A 63 -13.21 -15.65 -6.05
CA ILE A 63 -12.97 -16.63 -7.14
C ILE A 63 -13.37 -16.07 -8.50
N ARG A 64 -14.53 -15.41 -8.60
CA ARG A 64 -14.98 -14.77 -9.84
C ARG A 64 -14.05 -13.65 -10.26
N ILE A 65 -13.57 -12.84 -9.32
CA ILE A 65 -12.63 -11.74 -9.61
C ILE A 65 -11.27 -12.30 -10.06
N PHE A 66 -10.78 -13.36 -9.42
CA PHE A 66 -9.59 -14.10 -9.86
C PHE A 66 -9.70 -14.53 -11.33
N SER A 67 -10.88 -14.99 -11.75
CA SER A 67 -11.14 -15.40 -13.13
C SER A 67 -11.10 -14.24 -14.14
N VAL A 68 -11.25 -12.98 -13.68
CA VAL A 68 -11.20 -11.76 -14.51
C VAL A 68 -9.77 -11.18 -14.59
N LEU A 69 -8.80 -11.78 -13.90
CA LEU A 69 -7.35 -11.49 -13.89
C LEU A 69 -6.91 -10.11 -13.36
N ASN A 70 -7.67 -9.05 -13.58
CA ASN A 70 -7.34 -7.71 -13.10
C ASN A 70 -8.21 -7.31 -11.90
N PRO A 71 -7.67 -7.35 -10.66
CA PRO A 71 -8.44 -7.04 -9.46
C PRO A 71 -8.53 -5.54 -9.20
N VAL A 72 -7.73 -4.70 -9.88
CA VAL A 72 -7.54 -3.28 -9.53
C VAL A 72 -8.85 -2.48 -9.56
N PRO A 73 -9.69 -2.54 -10.61
CA PRO A 73 -10.94 -1.79 -10.61
C PRO A 73 -11.89 -2.20 -9.48
N THR A 74 -11.95 -3.50 -9.17
CA THR A 74 -12.80 -4.03 -8.10
C THR A 74 -12.28 -3.65 -6.72
N LEU A 75 -10.97 -3.74 -6.50
CA LEU A 75 -10.30 -3.30 -5.27
C LEU A 75 -10.57 -1.82 -4.98
N LEU A 76 -10.42 -0.98 -6.00
CA LEU A 76 -10.73 0.45 -5.87
C LEU A 76 -12.23 0.65 -5.64
N GLY A 77 -13.09 -0.10 -6.33
CA GLY A 77 -14.55 -0.06 -6.15
C GLY A 77 -14.95 -0.34 -4.71
N ASP A 78 -14.47 -1.44 -4.13
CA ASP A 78 -14.77 -1.82 -2.74
C ASP A 78 -14.22 -0.81 -1.73
N ALA A 79 -12.98 -0.35 -1.92
CA ALA A 79 -12.39 0.67 -1.06
C ALA A 79 -13.23 1.97 -1.06
N TYR A 80 -13.61 2.46 -2.25
CA TYR A 80 -14.39 3.69 -2.39
C TYR A 80 -15.82 3.52 -1.87
N VAL A 81 -16.49 2.41 -2.18
CA VAL A 81 -17.83 2.10 -1.66
C VAL A 81 -17.80 2.07 -0.13
N SER A 82 -16.81 1.40 0.45
CA SER A 82 -16.69 1.28 1.89
C SER A 82 -16.41 2.63 2.57
N MET A 83 -15.50 3.44 2.01
CA MET A 83 -15.24 4.80 2.49
C MET A 83 -16.49 5.70 2.38
N HIS A 84 -17.21 5.63 1.26
CA HIS A 84 -18.42 6.40 1.04
C HIS A 84 -19.51 6.04 2.07
N LEU A 85 -19.75 4.76 2.29
CA LEU A 85 -20.72 4.28 3.27
C LEU A 85 -20.36 4.69 4.69
N ARG A 86 -19.07 4.63 5.05
CA ARG A 86 -18.59 5.07 6.36
C ARG A 86 -18.85 6.56 6.58
N ASN A 87 -18.58 7.38 5.57
CA ASN A 87 -18.83 8.82 5.62
C ASN A 87 -20.32 9.16 5.70
N MET A 88 -21.19 8.42 5.00
CA MET A 88 -22.63 8.63 5.08
C MET A 88 -23.23 8.24 6.44
N LYS A 89 -22.71 7.18 7.06
CA LYS A 89 -23.28 6.59 8.29
C LYS A 89 -22.57 7.01 9.59
N ASN A 90 -21.57 7.90 9.53
CA ASN A 90 -20.72 8.30 10.66
C ASN A 90 -20.13 7.11 11.44
N GLY A 91 -19.81 6.01 10.77
CA GLY A 91 -19.34 4.77 11.40
C GLY A 91 -19.21 3.59 10.42
N GLY A 92 -18.60 2.50 10.85
CA GLY A 92 -18.38 1.29 10.04
C GLY A 92 -16.90 1.00 9.74
N VAL A 93 -16.62 -0.25 9.37
CA VAL A 93 -15.28 -0.74 9.03
C VAL A 93 -15.00 -0.48 7.55
N ILE A 94 -13.80 0.05 7.25
CA ILE A 94 -13.34 0.15 5.86
C ILE A 94 -12.90 -1.25 5.40
N VAL A 95 -13.59 -1.78 4.40
CA VAL A 95 -13.24 -3.04 3.73
C VAL A 95 -12.38 -2.70 2.52
N CYS A 96 -11.09 -2.98 2.61
CA CYS A 96 -10.13 -2.82 1.53
C CYS A 96 -8.90 -3.70 1.80
N CYS A 97 -8.03 -3.86 0.80
CA CYS A 97 -6.72 -4.47 1.01
C CYS A 97 -5.80 -3.51 1.80
N LEU A 98 -5.84 -3.61 3.13
CA LEU A 98 -5.08 -2.73 4.02
C LEU A 98 -3.56 -2.72 3.74
N PRO A 99 -2.89 -3.85 3.45
CA PRO A 99 -1.46 -3.83 3.10
C PRO A 99 -1.15 -3.01 1.84
N LEU A 100 -2.00 -3.07 0.81
CA LEU A 100 -1.82 -2.27 -0.41
C LEU A 100 -2.06 -0.79 -0.14
N LEU A 101 -3.11 -0.45 0.60
CA LEU A 101 -3.38 0.93 0.99
C LEU A 101 -2.24 1.51 1.84
N TYR A 102 -1.76 0.73 2.81
CA TYR A 102 -0.60 1.08 3.63
C TYR A 102 0.61 1.33 2.73
N LYS A 103 1.00 0.36 1.91
CA LYS A 103 2.17 0.49 1.02
C LYS A 103 2.07 1.70 0.09
N SER A 104 0.90 1.92 -0.51
CA SER A 104 0.64 3.10 -1.34
C SER A 104 0.74 4.40 -0.55
N PHE A 105 0.28 4.40 0.70
CA PHE A 105 0.38 5.58 1.56
C PHE A 105 1.84 5.89 1.93
N ILE A 106 2.61 4.91 2.41
CA ILE A 106 4.00 5.15 2.84
C ILE A 106 4.91 5.51 1.66
N SER A 107 4.64 5.01 0.44
CA SER A 107 5.45 5.35 -0.73
C SER A 107 5.42 6.84 -1.08
N HIS A 108 4.42 7.58 -0.61
CA HIS A 108 4.33 9.02 -0.81
C HIS A 108 4.94 9.84 0.34
N LEU A 109 5.30 9.21 1.46
CA LEU A 109 5.83 9.92 2.64
C LEU A 109 7.35 10.09 2.56
N PRO A 110 7.93 11.05 3.33
CA PRO A 110 9.37 11.22 3.42
C PRO A 110 10.08 9.93 3.81
N GLN A 111 11.18 9.63 3.10
CA GLN A 111 12.05 8.49 3.40
C GLN A 111 13.27 8.89 4.25
N THR A 112 13.26 10.10 4.81
CA THR A 112 14.34 10.58 5.68
C THR A 112 14.40 9.74 6.96
N VAL A 113 15.61 9.50 7.45
CA VAL A 113 15.87 8.76 8.69
C VAL A 113 15.07 9.34 9.85
N ALA A 114 15.03 10.67 9.98
CA ALA A 114 14.27 11.36 11.02
C ALA A 114 12.76 11.06 10.96
N PHE A 115 12.17 11.02 9.76
CA PHE A 115 10.76 10.68 9.61
C PHE A 115 10.51 9.21 9.92
N GLN A 116 11.35 8.30 9.43
CA GLN A 116 11.18 6.85 9.62
C GLN A 116 11.38 6.41 11.08
N GLU A 117 12.46 6.86 11.73
CA GLU A 117 12.80 6.47 13.10
C GLU A 117 11.82 7.05 14.13
N ASN A 118 11.20 8.20 13.83
CA ASN A 118 10.25 8.88 14.70
C ASN A 118 10.72 8.92 16.17
N LYS A 119 11.98 9.33 16.40
CA LYS A 119 12.61 9.36 17.75
C LYS A 119 11.80 10.16 18.78
N GLY A 120 11.05 11.17 18.32
CA GLY A 120 10.13 11.97 19.16
C GLY A 120 8.80 11.29 19.49
N CYS A 121 8.56 10.05 19.04
CA CYS A 121 7.34 9.27 19.26
C CYS A 121 6.06 10.05 18.88
N LEU A 122 6.13 10.86 17.82
CA LEU A 122 5.01 11.68 17.38
C LEU A 122 3.87 10.81 16.83
N ARG A 123 2.63 11.24 17.08
CA ARG A 123 1.44 10.57 16.51
C ARG A 123 1.42 10.75 15.00
N TRP A 124 0.84 9.78 14.27
CA TRP A 124 0.67 9.87 12.82
C TRP A 124 0.00 11.16 12.37
N SER A 125 -1.04 11.62 13.06
CA SER A 125 -1.68 12.91 12.73
C SER A 125 -0.70 14.06 12.78
N GLN A 126 0.12 14.17 13.83
CA GLN A 126 1.11 15.25 13.97
C GLN A 126 2.17 15.17 12.87
N ARG A 127 2.68 13.97 12.58
CA ARG A 127 3.69 13.74 11.54
C ARG A 127 3.19 14.07 10.14
N LEU A 128 1.92 13.77 9.85
CA LEU A 128 1.32 14.06 8.55
C LEU A 128 0.98 15.55 8.41
N MET A 129 0.52 16.17 9.49
CA MET A 129 0.16 17.59 9.50
C MET A 129 1.37 18.52 9.40
N SER A 130 2.57 18.05 9.76
CA SER A 130 3.81 18.82 9.57
C SER A 130 4.36 18.75 8.14
N LEU A 131 3.84 17.86 7.29
CA LEU A 131 4.34 17.72 5.92
C LEU A 131 3.91 18.89 5.05
N THR A 132 4.85 19.36 4.25
CA THR A 132 4.62 20.32 3.18
C THR A 132 4.47 19.61 1.84
N ASN A 133 4.20 20.39 0.80
CA ASN A 133 4.13 19.88 -0.57
C ASN A 133 5.43 19.23 -1.04
N ASP A 134 6.57 19.72 -0.55
CA ASP A 134 7.90 19.30 -1.00
C ASP A 134 8.37 18.03 -0.29
N ASP A 135 7.78 17.74 0.87
CA ASP A 135 8.04 16.51 1.65
C ASP A 135 7.36 15.27 1.04
N ILE A 136 6.36 15.47 0.19
CA ILE A 136 5.55 14.38 -0.38
C ILE A 136 6.09 13.98 -1.74
N THR A 137 6.42 12.70 -1.88
CA THR A 137 6.72 12.10 -3.19
C THR A 137 5.43 11.89 -3.95
N TRP A 138 4.96 12.90 -4.68
CA TRP A 138 3.66 12.84 -5.37
C TRP A 138 3.61 11.79 -6.46
N TYR A 139 4.73 11.52 -7.10
CA TYR A 139 4.73 10.82 -8.38
C TYR A 139 6.05 10.08 -8.60
N ASP A 140 5.94 8.87 -9.16
CA ASP A 140 7.08 8.07 -9.57
C ASP A 140 7.29 8.18 -11.09
N ARG A 141 8.53 8.51 -11.51
CA ARG A 141 8.92 8.67 -12.91
C ARG A 141 8.75 7.39 -13.74
N VAL A 142 8.66 6.22 -13.11
CA VAL A 142 8.31 4.96 -13.79
C VAL A 142 7.00 5.08 -14.59
N TYR A 143 6.10 5.99 -14.21
CA TYR A 143 4.82 6.19 -14.87
C TYR A 143 4.83 7.29 -15.95
N ASP A 144 6.00 7.77 -16.43
CA ASP A 144 6.09 8.94 -17.34
C ASP A 144 5.39 8.72 -18.66
N THR A 145 5.40 7.49 -19.14
CA THR A 145 4.79 7.06 -20.41
C THR A 145 3.34 6.62 -20.25
N VAL A 146 2.83 6.51 -19.02
CA VAL A 146 1.50 5.97 -18.74
C VAL A 146 0.43 7.03 -18.93
N GLN A 147 -0.56 6.72 -19.76
CA GLN A 147 -1.80 7.48 -19.86
C GLN A 147 -2.78 7.09 -18.76
N ILE A 148 -3.52 8.07 -18.25
CA ILE A 148 -4.49 7.87 -17.18
C ILE A 148 -5.87 7.58 -17.78
N ILE A 149 -6.60 6.64 -17.19
CA ILE A 149 -8.03 6.51 -17.48
C ILE A 149 -8.72 7.73 -16.88
N ASN A 150 -9.25 8.61 -17.73
CA ASN A 150 -9.90 9.83 -17.27
C ASN A 150 -11.41 9.63 -17.12
N SER A 151 -12.03 8.86 -18.01
CA SER A 151 -13.47 8.58 -17.96
C SER A 151 -13.87 7.36 -18.81
N CYS A 152 -15.09 6.84 -18.62
CA CYS A 152 -15.59 5.68 -19.36
C CYS A 152 -17.01 5.93 -19.90
N GLY A 153 -17.23 5.65 -21.19
CA GLY A 153 -18.53 5.70 -21.85
C GLY A 153 -19.27 7.03 -21.67
N GLU A 154 -20.50 6.95 -21.16
CA GLU A 154 -21.34 8.12 -20.86
C GLU A 154 -20.93 8.86 -19.58
N PHE A 155 -20.12 8.25 -18.71
CA PHE A 155 -19.73 8.86 -17.45
C PHE A 155 -18.57 9.84 -17.65
N PRO A 156 -18.61 11.01 -16.98
CA PRO A 156 -17.52 11.99 -17.01
C PRO A 156 -16.32 11.54 -16.15
N ASN A 157 -16.52 10.51 -15.32
CA ASN A 157 -15.58 9.92 -14.37
C ASN A 157 -15.38 8.42 -14.65
N VAL A 158 -14.63 7.71 -13.81
CA VAL A 158 -14.39 6.27 -13.93
C VAL A 158 -15.37 5.51 -13.04
N PRO A 159 -16.40 4.86 -13.60
CA PRO A 159 -17.33 4.05 -12.82
C PRO A 159 -16.63 2.77 -12.34
N LEU A 160 -16.60 2.48 -11.05
CA LEU A 160 -16.00 1.27 -10.47
C LEU A 160 -17.08 0.34 -9.95
N LEU A 161 -16.91 -0.96 -10.18
CA LEU A 161 -17.77 -2.01 -9.63
C LEU A 161 -16.99 -2.79 -8.58
N GLY A 162 -17.46 -2.71 -7.33
CA GLY A 162 -16.98 -3.54 -6.22
C GLY A 162 -17.89 -4.77 -6.02
N THR A 163 -17.54 -5.58 -5.03
CA THR A 163 -18.36 -6.68 -4.52
C THR A 163 -19.60 -6.20 -3.78
N CYS A 164 -19.55 -5.01 -3.17
CA CYS A 164 -20.64 -4.46 -2.36
C CYS A 164 -21.50 -3.40 -3.07
N GLY A 165 -21.22 -3.08 -4.33
CA GLY A 165 -21.92 -2.03 -5.07
C GLY A 165 -21.03 -1.36 -6.13
N GLY A 166 -21.39 -0.15 -6.54
CA GLY A 166 -20.60 0.62 -7.50
C GLY A 166 -20.51 2.09 -7.13
N ILE A 167 -19.40 2.72 -7.52
CA ILE A 167 -19.10 4.12 -7.21
C ILE A 167 -18.22 4.77 -8.28
N SER A 168 -18.32 6.09 -8.47
CA SER A 168 -17.41 6.85 -9.33
C SER A 168 -16.07 7.15 -8.65
N TYR A 169 -14.99 6.83 -9.35
CA TYR A 169 -13.67 7.38 -9.09
C TYR A 169 -13.43 8.60 -9.98
N ASN A 170 -12.86 9.66 -9.39
CA ASN A 170 -12.67 10.95 -10.06
C ASN A 170 -11.17 11.21 -10.27
N PRO A 171 -10.55 10.70 -11.35
CA PRO A 171 -9.12 10.89 -11.65
C PRO A 171 -8.68 12.36 -11.68
N ALA A 172 -9.61 13.28 -11.99
CA ALA A 172 -9.35 14.71 -12.01
C ALA A 172 -8.81 15.25 -10.67
N LEU A 173 -9.21 14.65 -9.54
CA LEU A 173 -8.76 15.03 -8.20
C LEU A 173 -7.39 14.42 -7.84
N ALA A 174 -7.03 13.31 -8.48
CA ALA A 174 -5.80 12.57 -8.22
C ALA A 174 -4.66 12.89 -9.22
N ARG A 175 -4.85 13.85 -10.13
CA ARG A 175 -3.90 14.16 -11.21
C ARG A 175 -2.47 14.39 -10.72
N ARG A 176 -2.33 15.07 -9.58
CA ARG A 176 -1.02 15.32 -8.96
C ARG A 176 -0.29 14.03 -8.60
N GLN A 177 -1.00 13.03 -8.08
CA GLN A 177 -0.46 11.70 -7.79
C GLN A 177 -0.09 10.90 -9.05
N LEU A 178 -0.58 11.35 -10.21
CA LEU A 178 -0.31 10.76 -11.53
C LEU A 178 0.73 11.57 -12.33
N GLY A 179 1.32 12.59 -11.69
CA GLY A 179 2.36 13.44 -12.23
C GLY A 179 1.87 14.74 -12.88
N PHE A 180 0.56 14.89 -13.07
CA PHE A 180 -0.02 16.02 -13.81
C PHE A 180 -0.38 17.20 -12.90
N PRO A 181 -0.29 18.44 -13.41
CA PRO A 181 -0.60 19.63 -12.61
C PRO A 181 -2.09 19.73 -12.27
N LEU A 182 -2.36 20.38 -11.14
CA LEU A 182 -3.68 20.83 -10.71
C LEU A 182 -3.71 22.35 -10.78
N LYS A 183 -4.25 22.89 -11.87
CA LYS A 183 -4.22 24.33 -12.16
C LYS A 183 -5.38 25.08 -11.50
N ASP A 184 -6.60 24.62 -11.80
CA ASP A 184 -7.85 25.25 -11.38
C ASP A 184 -8.74 24.27 -10.63
N LYS A 185 -9.79 24.79 -10.01
CA LYS A 185 -10.85 23.96 -9.45
C LYS A 185 -11.43 23.04 -10.53
N PRO A 186 -11.71 21.75 -10.22
CA PRO A 186 -12.36 20.86 -11.16
C PRO A 186 -13.75 21.39 -11.54
N HIS A 187 -14.16 21.13 -12.78
CA HIS A 187 -15.53 21.42 -13.23
C HIS A 187 -16.53 20.64 -12.38
N ASN A 188 -17.66 21.25 -12.01
CA ASN A 188 -18.67 20.66 -11.13
C ASN A 188 -19.16 19.28 -11.63
N ILE A 189 -19.29 19.10 -12.94
CA ILE A 189 -19.67 17.80 -13.55
C ILE A 189 -18.69 16.66 -13.22
N LEU A 190 -17.41 16.97 -12.96
CA LEU A 190 -16.41 15.99 -12.54
C LEU A 190 -16.48 15.69 -11.04
N LEU A 191 -17.20 16.51 -10.27
CA LEU A 191 -17.42 16.34 -8.84
C LEU A 191 -18.72 15.57 -8.54
N GLU A 192 -19.62 15.47 -9.52
CA GLU A 192 -20.81 14.63 -9.45
C GLU A 192 -20.40 13.15 -9.48
N GLY A 193 -20.55 12.49 -8.33
CA GLY A 193 -20.30 11.06 -8.18
C GLY A 193 -21.62 10.28 -8.23
N VAL A 194 -21.62 9.14 -8.92
CA VAL A 194 -22.69 8.15 -8.82
C VAL A 194 -22.30 7.03 -7.86
N PHE A 195 -23.28 6.52 -7.12
CA PHE A 195 -23.12 5.47 -6.12
C PHE A 195 -24.37 4.57 -6.07
N PHE A 196 -24.17 3.26 -5.88
CA PHE A 196 -25.23 2.32 -5.53
C PHE A 196 -24.70 1.17 -4.66
N GLN A 197 -25.58 0.55 -3.87
CA GLN A 197 -25.26 -0.67 -3.12
C GLN A 197 -25.74 -1.90 -3.90
N GLU A 198 -25.04 -3.02 -3.77
CA GLU A 198 -25.49 -4.29 -4.35
C GLU A 198 -26.89 -4.65 -3.82
N GLY A 199 -27.77 -5.11 -4.72
CA GLY A 199 -29.20 -5.33 -4.42
C GLY A 199 -30.07 -4.07 -4.36
N LYS A 200 -29.47 -2.87 -4.45
CA LYS A 200 -30.17 -1.58 -4.48
C LYS A 200 -29.68 -0.73 -5.66
N ASP A 201 -30.00 -1.17 -6.87
CA ASP A 201 -29.66 -0.49 -8.13
C ASP A 201 -30.92 -0.07 -8.91
N PRO A 202 -31.63 0.98 -8.45
CA PRO A 202 -32.90 1.38 -9.05
C PRO A 202 -32.78 1.95 -10.48
N GLN A 203 -31.58 2.37 -10.89
CA GLN A 203 -31.34 3.01 -12.19
C GLN A 203 -30.59 2.10 -13.18
N GLY A 204 -30.39 0.82 -12.84
CA GLY A 204 -29.61 -0.10 -13.67
C GLY A 204 -28.15 0.36 -13.87
N LEU A 205 -27.58 1.07 -12.89
CA LEU A 205 -26.22 1.60 -12.92
C LEU A 205 -25.19 0.49 -13.11
N LYS A 206 -25.41 -0.71 -12.56
CA LYS A 206 -24.51 -1.85 -12.75
C LYS A 206 -24.32 -2.17 -14.23
N ALA A 207 -25.42 -2.29 -14.98
CA ALA A 207 -25.36 -2.57 -16.41
C ALA A 207 -24.75 -1.41 -17.21
N ARG A 208 -25.03 -0.16 -16.80
CA ARG A 208 -24.46 1.04 -17.41
C ARG A 208 -22.95 1.15 -17.17
N PHE A 209 -22.48 0.82 -15.96
CA PHE A 209 -21.06 0.77 -15.61
C PHE A 209 -20.34 -0.25 -16.49
N VAL A 210 -20.86 -1.48 -16.57
CA VAL A 210 -20.31 -2.53 -17.45
C VAL A 210 -20.23 -2.05 -18.90
N ARG A 211 -21.28 -1.40 -19.40
CA ARG A 211 -21.28 -0.84 -20.77
C ARG A 211 -20.25 0.27 -20.94
N ALA A 212 -20.09 1.14 -19.96
CA ALA A 212 -19.15 2.25 -20.01
C ALA A 212 -17.70 1.80 -20.14
N TRP A 213 -17.31 0.70 -19.49
CA TRP A 213 -15.98 0.11 -19.61
C TRP A 213 -15.62 -0.40 -21.00
N ARG A 214 -16.59 -0.52 -21.92
CA ARG A 214 -16.33 -0.82 -23.33
C ARG A 214 -15.74 0.38 -24.11
N ASN A 215 -15.84 1.59 -23.55
CA ASN A 215 -15.34 2.82 -24.17
C ASN A 215 -14.50 3.62 -23.16
N ILE A 216 -13.26 3.20 -22.98
CA ILE A 216 -12.31 3.82 -22.04
C ILE A 216 -11.66 5.03 -22.70
N ARG A 217 -11.79 6.21 -22.07
CA ARG A 217 -11.14 7.44 -22.52
C ARG A 217 -9.93 7.73 -21.65
N LYS A 218 -8.75 7.63 -22.27
CA LYS A 218 -7.47 7.92 -21.62
C LYS A 218 -6.99 9.32 -21.97
N LYS A 219 -6.18 9.91 -21.08
CA LYS A 219 -5.51 11.18 -21.30
C LYS A 219 -4.03 11.06 -20.91
N GLY A 220 -3.17 11.72 -21.66
CA GLY A 220 -1.73 11.77 -21.40
C GLY A 220 -1.21 13.20 -21.39
N ARG A 221 0.08 13.33 -21.73
CA ARG A 221 0.78 14.62 -21.77
C ARG A 221 0.13 15.64 -22.71
N ASN A 222 -0.41 15.18 -23.84
CA ASN A 222 -0.98 16.06 -24.86
C ASN A 222 -2.22 16.80 -24.35
N GLU A 223 -3.05 16.11 -23.55
CA GLU A 223 -4.31 16.65 -23.04
C GLU A 223 -4.19 17.27 -21.64
N LEU A 224 -3.23 16.81 -20.83
CA LEU A 224 -3.08 17.22 -19.43
C LEU A 224 -1.87 18.13 -19.18
N GLY A 225 -1.01 18.30 -20.18
CA GLY A 225 0.23 19.06 -20.09
C GLY A 225 1.42 18.26 -19.56
N PRO A 226 2.56 18.93 -19.34
CA PRO A 226 3.77 18.27 -18.87
C PRO A 226 3.59 17.73 -17.44
N LYS A 227 4.29 16.64 -17.14
CA LYS A 227 4.34 16.10 -15.78
C LYS A 227 5.27 16.95 -14.92
N ASN A 228 4.71 17.61 -13.92
CA ASN A 228 5.45 18.45 -12.98
C ASN A 228 4.88 18.41 -11.55
N CYS A 229 3.76 17.72 -11.33
CA CYS A 229 3.13 17.54 -10.02
C CYS A 229 2.79 18.84 -9.27
N ILE A 230 2.68 19.97 -9.97
CA ILE A 230 2.42 21.27 -9.33
C ILE A 230 0.93 21.43 -9.05
N ALA A 231 0.59 21.84 -7.83
CA ALA A 231 -0.75 22.36 -7.50
C ALA A 231 -0.67 23.89 -7.44
N LEU A 232 -1.41 24.58 -8.30
CA LEU A 232 -1.47 26.04 -8.32
C LEU A 232 -2.44 26.57 -7.27
N GLU A 233 -2.25 27.83 -6.90
CA GLU A 233 -3.01 28.48 -5.84
C GLU A 233 -4.54 28.44 -6.02
N PRO A 234 -5.13 28.59 -7.23
CA PRO A 234 -6.58 28.47 -7.40
C PRO A 234 -7.13 27.10 -6.96
N TYR A 235 -6.42 26.01 -7.29
CA TYR A 235 -6.78 24.68 -6.82
C TYR A 235 -6.60 24.54 -5.31
N THR A 236 -5.47 24.99 -4.78
CA THR A 236 -5.15 24.87 -3.34
C THR A 236 -6.13 25.65 -2.48
N SER A 237 -6.48 26.88 -2.87
CA SER A 237 -7.51 27.69 -2.23
C SER A 237 -8.88 27.01 -2.26
N TRP A 238 -9.26 26.42 -3.39
CA TRP A 238 -10.50 25.63 -3.49
C TRP A 238 -10.51 24.42 -2.54
N VAL A 239 -9.39 23.71 -2.39
CA VAL A 239 -9.27 22.61 -1.41
C VAL A 239 -9.43 23.13 0.03
N ARG A 240 -8.76 24.22 0.40
CA ARG A 240 -8.86 24.83 1.74
C ARG A 240 -10.31 25.23 2.08
N GLN A 241 -11.01 25.86 1.14
CA GLN A 241 -12.42 26.24 1.33
C GLN A 241 -13.33 25.02 1.55
N ARG A 242 -13.10 23.92 0.83
CA ARG A 242 -13.84 22.67 1.01
C ARG A 242 -13.56 22.05 2.38
N ALA A 243 -12.30 21.97 2.78
CA ALA A 243 -11.92 21.46 4.10
C ALA A 243 -12.64 22.24 5.23
N ALA A 244 -12.68 23.58 5.13
CA ALA A 244 -13.44 24.41 6.07
C ALA A 244 -14.95 24.10 6.05
N THR A 245 -15.53 23.94 4.85
CA THR A 245 -16.96 23.60 4.68
C THR A 245 -17.32 22.25 5.32
N TYR A 246 -16.43 21.25 5.22
CA TYR A 246 -16.62 19.93 5.82
C TYR A 246 -16.20 19.86 7.29
N LEU A 247 -15.89 21.00 7.92
CA LEU A 247 -15.43 21.08 9.30
C LEU A 247 -14.25 20.13 9.58
N MET A 248 -13.35 19.98 8.61
CA MET A 248 -12.17 19.14 8.79
C MET A 248 -11.23 19.85 9.79
N PRO A 249 -10.95 19.23 10.95
CA PRO A 249 -10.26 19.87 12.06
C PRO A 249 -8.76 19.85 11.79
N TYR A 250 -8.28 20.80 11.00
CA TYR A 250 -6.86 20.96 10.81
C TYR A 250 -6.46 22.32 11.37
N ASP A 251 -6.08 22.35 12.64
CA ASP A 251 -5.19 23.40 13.12
C ASP A 251 -3.93 23.27 12.29
N HIS A 252 -3.68 24.21 11.37
CA HIS A 252 -2.42 24.29 10.64
C HIS A 252 -1.37 24.79 11.63
N PRO A 253 -0.52 23.93 12.24
CA PRO A 253 0.62 24.46 12.96
C PRO A 253 1.50 25.11 11.88
N ARG A 254 1.91 26.36 12.07
CA ARG A 254 2.96 26.90 11.19
C ARG A 254 4.12 25.90 11.22
N PRO A 255 4.73 25.55 10.07
CA PRO A 255 5.88 24.67 10.07
C PRO A 255 6.89 25.24 11.05
N THR A 256 7.17 24.52 12.13
CA THR A 256 8.30 24.83 12.97
C THR A 256 9.50 24.74 12.05
N PRO A 257 10.25 25.83 11.81
CA PRO A 257 11.52 25.71 11.13
C PRO A 257 12.33 24.67 11.90
N LEU A 258 12.92 23.71 11.19
CA LEU A 258 14.07 23.03 11.77
C LEU A 258 15.09 24.15 11.99
N ASP A 259 15.26 24.59 13.24
CA ASP A 259 16.12 25.72 13.60
C ASP A 259 17.50 25.53 12.98
N VAL A 260 17.81 26.34 11.97
CA VAL A 260 19.19 26.63 11.59
C VAL A 260 19.46 28.04 12.09
N ALA A 261 19.90 28.14 13.34
CA ALA A 261 20.46 29.37 13.86
C ALA A 261 21.78 29.64 13.10
N GLY A 262 21.84 30.73 12.32
CA GLY A 262 23.10 31.31 11.85
C GLY A 262 23.88 31.92 13.02
N PRO A 263 25.21 32.09 12.87
CA PRO A 263 25.70 33.40 12.42
C PRO A 263 26.86 33.34 11.40
N SER A 264 26.94 34.38 10.56
CA SER A 264 28.06 34.66 9.63
C SER A 264 29.37 34.99 10.35
N THR A 265 30.48 34.33 9.97
CA THR A 265 31.67 34.91 9.30
C THR A 265 32.68 33.80 8.92
N LEU A 266 33.18 33.82 7.68
CA LEU A 266 34.21 32.95 7.07
C LEU A 266 35.60 33.11 7.75
N PRO A 267 36.61 32.22 7.55
CA PRO A 267 36.81 31.29 6.41
C PRO A 267 37.21 29.84 6.78
N THR A 268 36.44 28.86 6.30
CA THR A 268 36.68 27.41 6.56
C THR A 268 36.95 26.56 5.32
N GLN A 269 37.11 27.20 4.15
CA GLN A 269 37.20 26.52 2.85
C GLN A 269 38.35 25.48 2.78
N ARG A 270 39.44 25.71 3.53
CA ARG A 270 40.60 24.80 3.54
C ARG A 270 40.45 23.58 4.46
N VAL A 271 39.54 23.61 5.44
CA VAL A 271 39.34 22.51 6.40
C VAL A 271 38.24 21.56 5.93
N GLU A 272 37.28 22.05 5.16
CA GLU A 272 36.23 21.24 4.52
C GLU A 272 36.78 20.41 3.37
N GLU A 273 37.67 20.96 2.52
CA GLU A 273 38.34 20.21 1.45
C GLU A 273 39.20 19.05 2.01
N LEU A 274 39.95 19.28 3.10
CA LEU A 274 40.72 18.23 3.77
C LEU A 274 39.82 17.16 4.43
N ARG A 275 38.65 17.53 4.97
CA ARG A 275 37.68 16.58 5.54
C ARG A 275 36.97 15.76 4.47
N GLU A 276 36.63 16.34 3.33
CA GLU A 276 36.01 15.60 2.21
C GLU A 276 37.00 14.63 1.56
N GLU A 277 38.28 14.99 1.42
CA GLU A 277 39.32 14.07 0.93
C GLU A 277 39.58 12.92 1.92
N ASP A 278 39.58 13.18 3.23
CA ASP A 278 39.74 12.13 4.25
C ASP A 278 38.55 11.18 4.32
N LEU A 279 37.32 11.70 4.17
CA LEU A 279 36.09 10.90 4.09
C LEU A 279 36.05 10.08 2.79
N SER A 280 36.49 10.64 1.66
CA SER A 280 36.58 9.94 0.38
C SER A 280 37.61 8.81 0.43
N ARG A 281 38.79 9.05 1.04
CA ARG A 281 39.81 8.01 1.25
C ARG A 281 39.40 6.95 2.27
N ALA A 282 38.60 7.30 3.29
CA ALA A 282 38.02 6.33 4.21
C ALA A 282 36.99 5.45 3.49
N TRP A 283 36.12 6.06 2.68
CA TRP A 283 35.10 5.36 1.91
C TRP A 283 35.69 4.43 0.83
N ILE A 284 36.78 4.84 0.17
CA ILE A 284 37.49 3.99 -0.79
C ILE A 284 38.13 2.78 -0.09
N ARG A 285 38.78 2.98 1.07
CA ARG A 285 39.36 1.88 1.85
C ARG A 285 38.31 0.91 2.37
N GLU A 286 37.18 1.41 2.87
CA GLU A 286 36.07 0.58 3.34
C GLU A 286 35.43 -0.21 2.17
N ARG A 287 35.33 0.41 0.98
CA ARG A 287 34.87 -0.27 -0.24
C ARG A 287 35.85 -1.36 -0.71
N GLU A 288 37.15 -1.13 -0.61
CA GLU A 288 38.18 -2.12 -0.96
C GLU A 288 38.23 -3.28 0.05
N GLU A 289 38.10 -3.02 1.35
CA GLU A 289 37.96 -4.07 2.39
C GLU A 289 36.69 -4.90 2.18
N LEU A 290 35.56 -4.27 1.84
CA LEU A 290 34.32 -4.97 1.52
C LEU A 290 34.44 -5.83 0.25
N LEU A 291 35.14 -5.35 -0.77
CA LEU A 291 35.43 -6.14 -1.97
C LEU A 291 36.36 -7.32 -1.69
N GLN A 292 37.33 -7.16 -0.79
CA GLN A 292 38.22 -8.23 -0.37
C GLN A 292 37.47 -9.28 0.48
N GLN A 293 36.61 -8.84 1.41
CA GLN A 293 35.74 -9.74 2.18
C GLN A 293 34.72 -10.48 1.30
N LEU A 294 34.25 -9.85 0.21
CA LEU A 294 33.42 -10.52 -0.79
C LEU A 294 34.21 -11.60 -1.53
N LYS A 295 35.43 -11.31 -1.99
CA LYS A 295 36.30 -12.32 -2.62
C LYS A 295 36.63 -13.49 -1.70
N GLU A 296 36.88 -13.25 -0.41
CA GLU A 296 37.14 -14.31 0.57
C GLU A 296 35.89 -15.14 0.85
N LYS A 297 34.71 -14.52 0.87
CA LYS A 297 33.42 -15.21 1.01
C LYS A 297 33.05 -16.01 -0.24
N ASP A 298 33.34 -15.49 -1.43
CA ASP A 298 33.14 -16.18 -2.70
C ASP A 298 34.06 -17.41 -2.78
N ALA A 299 35.34 -17.29 -2.38
CA ALA A 299 36.25 -18.43 -2.28
C ALA A 299 35.81 -19.48 -1.24
N MET A 300 35.20 -19.05 -0.12
CA MET A 300 34.62 -19.96 0.88
C MET A 300 33.36 -20.66 0.35
N ILE A 301 32.53 -19.98 -0.44
CA ILE A 301 31.36 -20.58 -1.10
C ILE A 301 31.82 -21.63 -2.12
N GLU A 302 32.82 -21.31 -2.95
CA GLU A 302 33.40 -22.24 -3.93
C GLU A 302 34.01 -23.48 -3.25
N PHE A 303 34.69 -23.29 -2.11
CA PHE A 303 35.19 -24.40 -1.27
C PHE A 303 34.07 -25.29 -0.69
N LEU A 304 32.93 -24.71 -0.34
CA LEU A 304 31.78 -25.44 0.21
C LEU A 304 30.95 -26.14 -0.89
N GLU A 305 30.88 -25.57 -2.09
CA GLU A 305 30.26 -26.19 -3.27
C GLU A 305 31.05 -27.43 -3.71
N HIS A 306 32.38 -27.39 -3.65
CA HIS A 306 33.23 -28.55 -3.93
C HIS A 306 33.03 -29.73 -2.95
N ARG A 307 32.47 -29.49 -1.75
CA ARG A 307 32.13 -30.54 -0.77
C ARG A 307 30.72 -31.11 -0.93
N VAL A 308 29.89 -30.51 -1.78
CA VAL A 308 28.51 -30.96 -2.05
C VAL A 308 28.44 -31.84 -3.32
N ILE A 309 29.54 -31.92 -4.08
CA ILE A 309 29.66 -32.75 -5.28
C ILE A 309 30.28 -34.10 -4.87
N ASP A 310 29.47 -34.99 -4.30
CA ASP A 310 29.78 -36.43 -4.18
C ASP A 310 28.48 -37.27 -4.27
N ASP A 311 27.53 -36.85 -5.12
CA ASP A 311 26.47 -37.72 -5.63
C ASP A 311 26.50 -37.68 -7.18
N PRO A 312 26.98 -38.74 -7.84
CA PRO A 312 27.47 -38.66 -9.22
C PRO A 312 26.41 -39.00 -10.27
N ASN A 313 25.16 -38.56 -10.13
CA ASN A 313 24.27 -38.63 -11.29
C ASN A 313 23.27 -37.46 -11.43
N ASP A 314 23.35 -36.88 -12.63
CA ASP A 314 22.40 -36.00 -13.32
C ASP A 314 22.41 -34.49 -13.01
N THR A 315 23.43 -33.91 -13.64
CA THR A 315 23.52 -32.64 -14.34
C THR A 315 22.20 -32.17 -14.99
N TRP A 316 21.69 -30.98 -14.62
CA TRP A 316 21.07 -29.94 -15.48
C TRP A 316 20.50 -28.81 -14.59
N THR A 317 21.39 -28.06 -13.94
CA THR A 317 21.06 -26.84 -13.18
C THR A 317 21.50 -25.60 -13.95
N SER A 318 20.65 -25.13 -14.84
CA SER A 318 20.69 -23.73 -15.27
C SER A 318 19.27 -23.31 -15.65
N LEU A 319 18.71 -22.41 -14.83
CA LEU A 319 17.36 -21.81 -14.85
C LEU A 319 16.32 -22.41 -13.88
N LEU A 320 16.53 -22.35 -12.55
CA LEU A 320 15.49 -22.53 -11.52
C LEU A 320 15.83 -21.75 -10.22
N PRO A 321 14.85 -21.54 -9.30
CA PRO A 321 14.66 -20.33 -8.50
C PRO A 321 15.24 -20.49 -7.09
N GLN A 322 15.27 -19.36 -6.36
CA GLN A 322 15.83 -19.25 -5.01
C GLN A 322 15.39 -20.39 -4.06
N SER A 323 16.36 -21.00 -3.39
CA SER A 323 16.19 -22.23 -2.60
C SER A 323 15.12 -22.16 -1.50
N SER A 324 14.53 -23.32 -1.19
CA SER A 324 13.58 -23.53 -0.08
C SER A 324 14.06 -22.98 1.28
N LYS A 325 15.39 -22.92 1.50
CA LYS A 325 15.99 -22.36 2.73
C LYS A 325 15.86 -20.83 2.82
N PHE A 326 15.87 -20.13 1.68
CA PHE A 326 15.68 -18.67 1.64
C PHE A 326 14.24 -18.29 2.02
N TRP A 327 13.25 -18.97 1.44
CA TRP A 327 11.84 -18.73 1.73
C TRP A 327 11.44 -19.11 3.16
N LYS A 328 12.00 -20.19 3.69
CA LYS A 328 11.79 -20.58 5.09
C LYS A 328 12.32 -19.52 6.06
N ARG A 329 13.55 -19.02 5.86
CA ARG A 329 14.11 -17.93 6.69
C ARG A 329 13.27 -16.66 6.63
N LYS A 330 12.77 -16.32 5.44
CA LYS A 330 11.91 -15.15 5.25
C LYS A 330 10.55 -15.30 5.92
N TYR A 331 9.96 -16.50 5.89
CA TYR A 331 8.71 -16.82 6.60
C TYR A 331 8.89 -16.78 8.13
N ASP A 332 9.95 -17.40 8.65
CA ASP A 332 10.23 -17.43 10.09
C ASP A 332 10.51 -16.02 10.64
N GLN A 333 11.17 -15.15 9.86
CA GLN A 333 11.38 -13.75 10.20
C GLN A 333 10.05 -12.98 10.29
N LEU A 334 9.17 -13.13 9.29
CA LEU A 334 7.87 -12.45 9.27
C LEU A 334 6.93 -12.95 10.38
N ALA A 335 6.97 -14.23 10.72
CA ALA A 335 6.19 -14.80 11.82
C ALA A 335 6.62 -14.22 13.18
N LYS A 336 7.93 -14.02 13.38
CA LYS A 336 8.48 -13.39 14.58
C LYS A 336 8.10 -11.91 14.69
N GLU A 337 8.25 -11.15 13.60
CA GLU A 337 7.88 -9.74 13.55
C GLU A 337 6.38 -9.53 13.85
N LYS A 338 5.51 -10.43 13.37
CA LYS A 338 4.08 -10.42 13.70
C LYS A 338 3.81 -10.60 15.20
N ALA A 339 4.45 -11.59 15.82
CA ALA A 339 4.27 -11.88 17.26
C ALA A 339 4.77 -10.71 18.13
N ASP A 340 5.89 -10.09 17.75
CA ASP A 340 6.44 -8.92 18.46
C ASP A 340 5.51 -7.70 18.38
N MET A 341 4.86 -7.50 17.23
CA MET A 341 3.86 -6.44 17.04
C MET A 341 2.58 -6.68 17.87
N GLU A 342 2.07 -7.91 17.91
CA GLU A 342 0.91 -8.28 18.72
C GLU A 342 1.19 -8.06 20.23
N ALA A 343 2.37 -8.48 20.71
CA ALA A 343 2.80 -8.26 22.08
C ALA A 343 3.04 -6.78 22.42
N ALA A 344 3.48 -5.95 21.47
CA ALA A 344 3.59 -4.50 21.64
C ALA A 344 2.21 -3.84 21.75
N TYR A 345 1.26 -4.28 20.93
CA TYR A 345 -0.11 -3.78 20.93
C TYR A 345 -0.84 -4.11 22.24
N GLU A 346 -0.74 -5.35 22.74
CA GLU A 346 -1.34 -5.74 24.02
C GLU A 346 -0.77 -4.96 25.22
N ARG A 347 0.55 -4.70 25.22
CA ARG A 347 1.19 -3.87 26.25
C ARG A 347 0.64 -2.44 26.25
N GLU A 348 0.41 -1.86 25.08
CA GLU A 348 -0.12 -0.51 24.95
C GLU A 348 -1.60 -0.42 25.38
N ILE A 349 -2.42 -1.43 25.04
CA ILE A 349 -3.80 -1.55 25.53
C ILE A 349 -3.82 -1.63 27.07
N LYS A 350 -2.97 -2.46 27.67
CA LYS A 350 -2.92 -2.65 29.13
C LYS A 350 -2.53 -1.35 29.85
N LYS A 351 -1.60 -0.59 29.27
CA LYS A 351 -1.17 0.73 29.76
C LYS A 351 -2.31 1.76 29.70
N LEU A 352 -3.10 1.75 28.62
CA LEU A 352 -4.27 2.61 28.47
C LEU A 352 -5.41 2.24 29.44
N CYS A 353 -5.61 0.96 29.75
CA CYS A 353 -6.58 0.51 30.75
C CYS A 353 -6.20 0.93 32.18
N ILE A 354 -4.91 0.87 32.55
CA ILE A 354 -4.41 1.29 33.87
C ILE A 354 -4.56 2.82 34.05
N SER A 355 -4.40 3.60 32.97
CA SER A 355 -4.54 5.06 33.00
C SER A 355 -5.97 5.58 33.16
N ARG A 356 -6.99 4.69 33.16
CA ARG A 356 -8.42 5.05 33.31
C ARG A 356 -9.04 4.73 34.68
N LEU A 357 -8.27 4.25 35.65
CA LEU A 357 -8.77 4.07 37.02
C LEU A 357 -8.75 5.42 37.78
N PRO A 358 -9.86 5.87 38.38
CA PRO A 358 -9.88 7.12 39.15
C PRO A 358 -9.13 6.95 40.48
N ALA A 359 -8.22 7.87 40.79
CA ALA A 359 -7.64 7.99 42.13
C ALA A 359 -8.71 8.52 43.10
N SER A 360 -9.36 7.63 43.86
CA SER A 360 -10.20 8.03 44.98
C SER A 360 -9.35 8.53 46.14
N ARG A 361 -9.51 9.83 46.40
CA ARG A 361 -9.01 10.66 47.51
C ARG A 361 -8.78 9.92 48.84
N ALA A 362 -7.57 10.06 49.38
CA ALA A 362 -7.31 9.98 50.81
C ALA A 362 -7.18 11.40 51.39
N ASN A 363 -8.07 11.73 52.33
CA ASN A 363 -7.82 12.45 53.60
C ASN A 363 -9.02 13.32 53.97
N ARG A 364 -9.72 12.91 55.03
CA ARG A 364 -9.91 13.66 56.27
C ARG A 364 -10.67 12.78 57.27
N ASP A 365 -10.02 12.49 58.38
CA ASP A 365 -10.59 12.11 59.68
C ASP A 365 -9.84 12.96 60.73
N PRO A 366 -10.42 13.21 61.91
CA PRO A 366 -11.64 14.00 62.15
C PRO A 366 -11.34 15.46 62.52
#